data_AF-A0A7C2AWI9-F1
#
_entry.id   AF-A0A7C2AWI9-F1
#
_cell.length_a   1.000
_cell.length_b   1.000
_cell.length_c   1.000
_cell.angle_alpha   90.00
_cell.angle_beta   90.00
_cell.angle_gamma   90.00
#
_symmetry.space_group_name_H-M   'P 1'
#
loop_
_entity.id
_entity.type
_entity.pdbx_description
1 polymer ?
#
loop_
_entity_poly.entity_id
_entity_poly.type
_entity_poly.pdbx_seq_one_letter_code
_entity_poly.pdbx_strand_id
1 'polypeptide(L)'
;MSFNTAVSGLHAAHKRMEVAGNNIANVHTSGFKSSRAEFSAVYSSSMLGGSRTASGDGVQVANVSQNFAPGGVITSEGRALDMRIQGNGFFVMSDAGSISYGRSGAFIKDAQNFVVDAHGSRLQGYGITDDGKVITGVRTDLKIDSAGMSPKATGKMEQTLNLNAASASLGALPRFDPGDPTTFTRVTGRVIQDAGVPPQDHELKQYFVKTDDNNWTSYILVDGVNPLDPTSNAPLEIGLQVSAAGKLSLTGPTAAVKMISDTELELQTWRPAVNVNGTWTASPAPSPGPISLPLVDSGLPMLDPADPLMPRPVPSFNPSDITTFTKASTYGVFDSLGMRHEMTQYFVKDGSNSWKMHTLIDGRNPQDPTSTAPSTASMLFDSGGSLQSLIGSQWLTAANNTLTLEGWVPAKPLDGNKPGGRWGANGAVGNADGIVMDFNKTTQHNAATGSSNIVIDGHAAGQATQLTIDKSGMLMIGFSNGLHRNVGQVMLASFANNQGLQPVSDTRWVETLASGVANYDTPGVGTLGSVIGHSLEGSNVTLTNELVELIQAQTAYQANSKTLSTEAELMQTLIRAT
;
A
#
# COMPACT_ATOMS: atom_id res chain seq x y z
N MET A 1 63.62 -38.54 34.12
CA MET A 1 62.27 -38.35 33.57
C MET A 1 61.59 -39.71 33.65
N SER A 2 60.29 -39.77 33.89
CA SER A 2 59.60 -41.06 33.84
C SER A 2 59.17 -41.31 32.40
N PHE A 3 59.24 -42.57 31.95
CA PHE A 3 58.71 -43.03 30.66
C PHE A 3 57.28 -42.50 30.41
N ASN A 4 56.47 -42.39 31.47
CA ASN A 4 55.11 -41.84 31.44
C ASN A 4 55.05 -40.37 31.00
N THR A 5 56.02 -39.54 31.37
CA THR A 5 56.09 -38.13 30.95
C THR A 5 56.34 -38.01 29.44
N ALA A 6 57.23 -38.85 28.89
CA ALA A 6 57.52 -38.86 27.45
C ALA A 6 56.34 -39.42 26.63
N VAL A 7 55.70 -40.50 27.10
CA VAL A 7 54.52 -41.11 26.43
C VAL A 7 53.33 -40.16 26.44
N SER A 8 53.04 -39.52 27.57
CA SER A 8 51.93 -38.56 27.66
C SER A 8 52.15 -37.31 26.78
N GLY A 9 53.39 -36.82 26.68
CA GLY A 9 53.78 -35.79 25.72
C GLY A 9 53.63 -36.22 24.26
N LEU A 10 53.92 -37.48 23.93
CA LEU A 10 53.74 -38.05 22.60
C LEU A 10 52.25 -38.09 22.20
N HIS A 11 51.39 -38.57 23.10
CA HIS A 11 49.94 -38.58 22.89
C HIS A 11 49.37 -37.17 22.72
N ALA A 12 49.84 -36.20 23.51
CA ALA A 12 49.40 -34.82 23.38
C ALA A 12 49.79 -34.21 22.02
N ALA A 13 51.03 -34.46 21.57
CA ALA A 13 51.49 -34.01 20.26
C ALA A 13 50.69 -34.68 19.11
N HIS A 14 50.40 -35.97 19.22
CA HIS A 14 49.56 -36.68 18.25
C HIS A 14 48.15 -36.08 18.19
N LYS A 15 47.54 -35.78 19.35
CA LYS A 15 46.21 -35.17 19.37
C LYS A 15 46.18 -33.77 18.73
N ARG A 16 47.25 -32.97 18.90
CA ARG A 16 47.40 -31.70 18.17
C ARG A 16 47.45 -31.90 16.66
N MET A 17 48.21 -32.89 16.17
CA MET A 17 48.25 -33.21 14.74
C MET A 17 46.90 -33.64 14.20
N GLU A 18 46.16 -34.47 14.94
CA GLU A 18 44.83 -34.92 14.54
C GLU A 18 43.87 -33.74 14.38
N VAL A 19 43.84 -32.83 15.36
CA VAL A 19 42.99 -31.64 15.33
C VAL A 19 43.39 -30.68 14.21
N ALA A 20 44.68 -30.37 14.07
CA ALA A 20 45.18 -29.50 13.00
C ALA A 20 44.93 -30.13 11.60
N GLY A 21 45.15 -31.43 11.47
CA GLY A 21 44.87 -32.17 10.24
C GLY A 21 43.38 -32.15 9.88
N ASN A 22 42.49 -32.31 10.85
CA ASN A 22 41.04 -32.22 10.64
C ASN A 22 40.61 -30.81 10.23
N ASN A 23 41.16 -29.77 10.88
CA ASN A 23 40.91 -28.38 10.53
C ASN A 23 41.35 -28.08 9.09
N ILE A 24 42.56 -28.52 8.69
CA ILE A 24 43.08 -28.36 7.33
C ILE A 24 42.17 -29.06 6.31
N ALA A 25 41.76 -30.30 6.58
CA ALA A 25 40.89 -31.05 5.69
C ALA A 25 39.54 -30.36 5.45
N ASN A 26 39.03 -29.64 6.46
CA ASN A 26 37.74 -28.96 6.44
C ASN A 26 37.81 -27.45 6.17
N VAL A 27 38.94 -26.92 5.69
CA VAL A 27 39.09 -25.47 5.41
C VAL A 27 38.13 -24.96 4.32
N HIS A 28 37.66 -25.83 3.43
CA HIS A 28 36.68 -25.49 2.38
C HIS A 28 35.25 -25.96 2.70
N THR A 29 35.03 -26.60 3.85
CA THR A 29 33.71 -27.05 4.26
C THR A 29 32.89 -25.87 4.78
N SER A 30 31.75 -25.58 4.14
CA SER A 30 30.86 -24.50 4.56
C SER A 30 30.26 -24.79 5.94
N GLY A 31 30.33 -23.78 6.83
CA GLY A 31 29.81 -23.85 8.19
C GLY A 31 30.70 -24.62 9.17
N PHE A 32 31.91 -25.05 8.76
CA PHE A 32 32.85 -25.73 9.65
C PHE A 32 33.39 -24.80 10.74
N LYS A 33 33.53 -25.34 11.95
CA LYS A 33 34.08 -24.66 13.12
C LYS A 33 35.38 -25.34 13.56
N SER A 34 36.47 -24.58 13.54
CA SER A 34 37.80 -25.08 13.91
C SER A 34 37.81 -25.61 15.33
N SER A 35 38.54 -26.70 15.53
CA SER A 35 38.71 -27.33 16.83
C SER A 35 40.08 -27.02 17.40
N ARG A 36 40.20 -27.03 18.73
CA ARG A 36 41.46 -26.85 19.46
C ARG A 36 41.61 -27.91 20.53
N ALA A 37 42.74 -28.60 20.54
CA ALA A 37 43.10 -29.47 21.65
C ALA A 37 43.62 -28.64 22.84
N GLU A 38 43.02 -28.84 24.01
CA GLU A 38 43.40 -28.21 25.26
C GLU A 38 44.05 -29.24 26.19
N PHE A 39 45.07 -28.81 26.93
CA PHE A 39 45.92 -29.71 27.70
C PHE A 39 46.06 -29.22 29.13
N SER A 40 46.17 -30.15 30.07
CA SER A 40 46.44 -29.87 31.48
C SER A 40 47.64 -30.66 31.97
N ALA A 41 48.46 -30.03 32.82
CA ALA A 41 49.59 -30.70 33.45
C ALA A 41 49.09 -31.70 34.49
N VAL A 42 49.71 -32.88 34.53
CA VAL A 42 49.44 -33.90 35.55
C VAL A 42 50.49 -33.78 36.63
N TYR A 43 50.05 -33.73 37.90
CA TYR A 43 50.94 -33.78 39.05
C TYR A 43 50.70 -35.06 39.83
N SER A 44 51.79 -35.78 40.13
CA SER A 44 51.73 -36.92 41.03
C SER A 44 51.49 -36.41 42.46
N SER A 45 50.24 -36.42 42.91
CA SER A 45 49.91 -36.13 44.30
C SER A 45 49.57 -37.43 45.03
N SER A 46 50.40 -37.78 46.02
CA SER A 46 50.00 -38.78 47.01
C SER A 46 48.87 -38.16 47.84
N MET A 47 47.66 -38.71 47.73
CA MET A 47 46.40 -38.15 48.26
C MET A 47 46.36 -37.92 49.79
N LEU A 48 47.42 -38.20 50.55
CA LEU A 48 47.46 -38.06 52.02
C LEU A 48 48.65 -37.25 52.56
N GLY A 49 49.38 -36.51 51.72
CA GLY A 49 50.44 -35.63 52.21
C GLY A 49 51.06 -34.79 51.10
N GLY A 50 50.87 -33.48 51.17
CA GLY A 50 51.41 -32.52 50.21
C GLY A 50 52.93 -32.52 50.23
N SER A 51 53.54 -33.27 49.32
CA SER A 51 54.98 -33.21 49.08
C SER A 51 55.32 -31.90 48.37
N ARG A 52 56.20 -31.09 48.98
CA ARG A 52 56.81 -29.89 48.37
C ARG A 52 57.74 -30.22 47.19
N THR A 53 57.93 -31.50 46.87
CA THR A 53 58.81 -31.99 45.80
C THR A 53 58.07 -32.84 44.76
N ALA A 54 56.74 -32.73 44.64
CA ALA A 54 55.97 -33.45 43.63
C ALA A 54 56.40 -33.02 42.21
N SER A 55 57.08 -33.91 41.49
CA SER A 55 57.44 -33.72 40.09
C SER A 55 56.20 -33.89 39.20
N GLY A 56 56.11 -33.08 38.15
CA GLY A 56 55.09 -33.26 37.11
C GLY A 56 55.19 -34.64 36.48
N ASP A 57 54.05 -35.26 36.21
CA ASP A 57 53.92 -36.61 35.63
C ASP A 57 53.52 -36.55 34.13
N GLY A 58 53.68 -35.37 33.53
CA GLY A 58 53.40 -35.12 32.11
C GLY A 58 52.13 -34.33 31.88
N VAL A 59 51.42 -34.66 30.79
CA VAL A 59 50.32 -33.87 30.26
C VAL A 59 49.16 -34.76 29.81
N GLN A 60 47.92 -34.31 30.01
CA GLN A 60 46.74 -34.98 29.49
C GLN A 60 45.91 -34.04 28.62
N VAL A 61 45.14 -34.60 27.69
CA VAL A 61 44.14 -33.86 26.93
C VAL A 61 43.00 -33.52 27.88
N ALA A 62 42.81 -32.24 28.16
CA ALA A 62 41.74 -31.76 29.02
C ALA A 62 40.42 -31.66 28.24
N ASN A 63 40.47 -31.18 27.00
CA ASN A 63 39.30 -31.02 26.14
C ASN A 63 39.69 -30.91 24.67
N VAL A 64 38.73 -31.09 23.77
CA VAL A 64 38.79 -30.59 22.39
C VAL A 64 37.63 -29.62 22.21
N SER A 65 37.92 -28.33 22.32
CA SER A 65 36.90 -27.28 22.23
C SER A 65 36.72 -26.81 20.78
N GLN A 66 35.52 -26.36 20.45
CA GLN A 66 35.24 -25.79 19.13
C GLN A 66 35.22 -24.26 19.18
N ASN A 67 35.75 -23.63 18.14
CA ASN A 67 35.69 -22.19 17.96
C ASN A 67 34.42 -21.81 17.17
N PHE A 68 33.41 -21.29 17.86
CA PHE A 68 32.16 -20.83 17.23
C PHE A 68 32.23 -19.41 16.61
N ALA A 69 33.42 -18.81 16.54
CA ALA A 69 33.58 -17.52 15.84
C ALA A 69 33.08 -17.62 14.38
N PRO A 70 32.48 -16.55 13.82
CA PRO A 70 32.02 -16.55 12.44
C PRO A 70 33.15 -16.85 11.44
N GLY A 71 32.84 -17.62 10.41
CA GLY A 71 33.75 -17.87 9.28
C GLY A 71 33.70 -16.77 8.22
N GLY A 72 34.47 -16.98 7.14
CA GLY A 72 34.43 -16.11 5.96
C GLY A 72 33.07 -16.10 5.27
N VAL A 73 32.89 -15.20 4.32
CA VAL A 73 31.66 -15.11 3.50
C VAL A 73 31.89 -15.77 2.17
N ILE A 74 31.02 -16.70 1.79
CA ILE A 74 30.94 -17.25 0.45
C ILE A 74 29.66 -16.71 -0.18
N THR A 75 29.76 -16.02 -1.32
CA THR A 75 28.60 -15.58 -2.09
C THR A 75 28.09 -16.74 -2.93
N SER A 76 26.78 -17.01 -2.88
CA SER A 76 26.19 -18.08 -3.68
C SER A 76 25.51 -17.50 -4.92
N GLU A 77 25.97 -17.93 -6.10
CA GLU A 77 25.33 -17.60 -7.37
C GLU A 77 24.38 -18.72 -7.77
N GLY A 78 23.10 -18.38 -7.98
CA GLY A 78 22.10 -19.31 -8.54
C GLY A 78 21.41 -20.26 -7.55
N ARG A 79 21.77 -20.29 -6.26
CA ARG A 79 21.06 -21.09 -5.23
C ARG A 79 20.30 -20.19 -4.26
N ALA A 80 18.98 -20.09 -4.47
CA ALA A 80 18.12 -19.19 -3.70
C ALA A 80 17.94 -19.58 -2.22
N LEU A 81 18.21 -20.85 -1.88
CA LEU A 81 18.06 -21.38 -0.52
C LEU A 81 19.37 -21.39 0.29
N ASP A 82 20.48 -20.95 -0.30
CA ASP A 82 21.72 -20.83 0.44
C ASP A 82 21.63 -19.67 1.43
N MET A 83 21.89 -19.97 2.70
CA MET A 83 21.72 -19.04 3.81
C MET A 83 22.94 -18.99 4.72
N ARG A 84 23.21 -17.79 5.24
CA ARG A 84 24.25 -17.55 6.25
C ARG A 84 23.65 -16.86 7.46
N ILE A 85 24.00 -17.33 8.65
CA ILE A 85 23.66 -16.61 9.88
C ILE A 85 24.75 -15.58 10.17
N GLN A 86 24.37 -14.32 10.27
CA GLN A 86 25.24 -13.24 10.74
C GLN A 86 25.00 -13.02 12.24
N GLY A 87 25.94 -13.48 13.07
CA GLY A 87 25.84 -13.44 14.53
C GLY A 87 25.59 -14.82 15.13
N ASN A 88 25.07 -14.85 16.35
CA ASN A 88 24.88 -16.07 17.13
C ASN A 88 23.68 -16.90 16.63
N GLY A 89 23.72 -18.20 16.87
CA GLY A 89 22.61 -19.12 16.61
C GLY A 89 22.97 -20.21 15.62
N PHE A 90 22.08 -21.20 15.52
CA PHE A 90 22.23 -22.37 14.67
C PHE A 90 20.96 -22.58 13.84
N PHE A 91 21.13 -23.03 12.59
CA PHE A 91 20.03 -23.64 11.86
C PHE A 91 19.60 -24.90 12.59
N VAL A 92 18.30 -25.18 12.55
CA VAL A 92 17.70 -26.34 13.21
C VAL A 92 17.25 -27.30 12.12
N MET A 93 17.78 -28.52 12.12
CA MET A 93 17.42 -29.55 11.16
C MET A 93 16.75 -30.73 11.86
N SER A 94 15.76 -31.31 11.22
CA SER A 94 15.05 -32.51 11.68
C SER A 94 15.28 -33.65 10.72
N ASP A 95 15.66 -34.81 11.24
CA ASP A 95 15.69 -36.07 10.52
C ASP A 95 14.73 -37.06 11.20
N ALA A 96 13.56 -37.25 10.59
CA ALA A 96 12.47 -38.07 11.14
C ALA A 96 12.13 -37.75 12.62
N GLY A 97 12.24 -36.47 13.02
CA GLY A 97 11.99 -36.00 14.39
C GLY A 97 13.24 -35.88 15.27
N SER A 98 14.37 -36.46 14.86
CA SER A 98 15.66 -36.25 15.54
C SER A 98 16.22 -34.88 15.18
N ILE A 99 16.42 -34.02 16.17
CA ILE A 99 16.88 -32.65 15.97
C ILE A 99 18.40 -32.57 16.03
N SER A 100 18.98 -31.85 15.07
CA SER A 100 20.38 -31.44 15.06
C SER A 100 20.52 -29.97 14.72
N TYR A 101 21.66 -29.40 15.07
CA TYR A 101 21.95 -27.98 14.95
C TYR A 101 23.16 -27.79 14.07
N GLY A 102 23.15 -26.78 13.20
CA GLY A 102 24.21 -26.57 12.23
C GLY A 102 24.47 -25.11 11.89
N ARG A 103 25.65 -24.84 11.34
CA ARG A 103 26.01 -23.53 10.77
C ARG A 103 26.10 -23.55 9.25
N SER A 104 26.16 -24.75 8.65
CA SER A 104 26.05 -24.90 7.21
C SER A 104 24.64 -24.54 6.78
N GLY A 105 24.51 -23.59 5.85
CA GLY A 105 23.22 -23.19 5.30
C GLY A 105 23.08 -23.52 3.81
N ALA A 106 23.79 -24.55 3.36
CA ALA A 106 23.68 -25.08 2.00
C ALA A 106 22.42 -25.95 1.90
N PHE A 107 21.29 -25.32 1.63
CA PHE A 107 19.99 -25.98 1.52
C PHE A 107 19.53 -26.09 0.07
N ILE A 108 18.76 -27.14 -0.21
CA ILE A 108 18.08 -27.38 -1.47
C ILE A 108 16.62 -27.71 -1.19
N LYS A 109 15.83 -27.78 -2.27
CA LYS A 109 14.46 -28.25 -2.22
C LYS A 109 14.40 -29.73 -2.61
N ASP A 110 13.73 -30.56 -1.83
CA ASP A 110 13.47 -31.97 -2.20
C ASP A 110 12.27 -32.11 -3.15
N ALA A 111 11.97 -33.35 -3.59
CA ALA A 111 10.86 -33.62 -4.51
C ALA A 111 9.47 -33.33 -3.89
N GLN A 112 9.38 -33.30 -2.56
CA GLN A 112 8.19 -33.00 -1.78
C GLN A 112 8.10 -31.51 -1.43
N ASN A 113 9.04 -30.70 -1.92
CA ASN A 113 9.21 -29.27 -1.67
C ASN A 113 9.68 -28.86 -0.27
N PHE A 114 10.18 -29.78 0.55
CA PHE A 114 10.82 -29.41 1.81
C PHE A 114 12.19 -28.80 1.57
N VAL A 115 12.56 -27.85 2.43
CA VAL A 115 13.91 -27.31 2.48
C VAL A 115 14.78 -28.31 3.24
N VAL A 116 15.74 -28.92 2.55
CA VAL A 116 16.61 -29.95 3.11
C VAL A 116 18.07 -29.60 2.91
N ASP A 117 18.93 -30.10 3.78
CA ASP A 117 20.37 -30.05 3.53
C ASP A 117 20.86 -31.26 2.72
N ALA A 118 22.18 -31.35 2.51
CA ALA A 118 22.80 -32.42 1.73
C ALA A 118 22.58 -33.84 2.28
N HIS A 119 22.18 -33.99 3.55
CA HIS A 119 21.89 -35.30 4.15
C HIS A 119 20.39 -35.62 4.13
N GLY A 120 19.56 -34.74 3.55
CA GLY A 120 18.10 -34.90 3.50
C GLY A 120 17.38 -34.47 4.77
N SER A 121 18.09 -33.92 5.76
CA SER A 121 17.46 -33.41 6.99
C SER A 121 16.72 -32.11 6.69
N ARG A 122 15.50 -31.96 7.21
CA ARG A 122 14.59 -30.85 6.92
C ARG A 122 14.89 -29.65 7.80
N LEU A 123 15.07 -28.49 7.18
CA LEU A 123 15.20 -27.22 7.88
C LEU A 123 13.89 -26.89 8.61
N GLN A 124 14.00 -26.58 9.89
CA GLN A 124 12.87 -26.21 10.72
C GLN A 124 12.59 -24.71 10.65
N GLY A 125 11.35 -24.34 10.90
CA GLY A 125 10.92 -22.96 10.95
C GLY A 125 9.49 -22.80 11.46
N TYR A 126 8.93 -21.63 11.20
CA TYR A 126 7.55 -21.29 11.47
C TYR A 126 6.74 -21.34 10.17
N GLY A 127 5.57 -21.98 10.26
CA GLY A 127 4.58 -21.98 9.18
C GLY A 127 3.91 -20.62 9.04
N ILE A 128 3.11 -20.49 7.98
CA ILE A 128 2.39 -19.26 7.65
C ILE A 128 0.91 -19.60 7.47
N THR A 129 0.02 -18.72 7.95
CA THR A 129 -1.43 -18.82 7.71
C THR A 129 -1.76 -18.56 6.25
N ASP A 130 -2.99 -18.87 5.82
CA ASP A 130 -3.45 -18.57 4.45
C ASP A 130 -3.34 -17.07 4.11
N ASP A 131 -3.49 -16.19 5.10
CA ASP A 131 -3.31 -14.73 4.97
C ASP A 131 -1.85 -14.24 4.92
N GLY A 132 -0.86 -15.14 4.91
CA GLY A 132 0.55 -14.77 4.84
C GLY A 132 1.20 -14.36 6.18
N LYS A 133 0.54 -14.59 7.33
CA LYS A 133 1.08 -14.27 8.68
C LYS A 133 1.82 -15.46 9.29
N VAL A 134 2.92 -15.18 9.98
CA VAL A 134 3.74 -16.21 10.64
C VAL A 134 3.03 -16.78 11.87
N ILE A 135 3.05 -18.10 11.99
CA ILE A 135 2.58 -18.83 13.18
C ILE A 135 3.79 -19.06 14.09
N THR A 136 4.11 -18.08 14.93
CA THR A 136 5.23 -18.20 15.87
C THR A 136 4.93 -19.21 16.98
N GLY A 137 5.98 -19.84 17.52
CA GLY A 137 5.90 -20.81 18.62
C GLY A 137 5.54 -22.25 18.20
N VAL A 138 5.10 -22.48 16.95
CA VAL A 138 4.86 -23.83 16.42
C VAL A 138 5.95 -24.20 15.42
N ARG A 139 6.85 -25.10 15.82
CA ARG A 139 7.91 -25.64 14.95
C ARG A 139 7.31 -26.55 13.89
N THR A 140 7.71 -26.34 12.64
CA THR A 140 7.36 -27.20 11.50
C THR A 140 8.55 -27.37 10.56
N ASP A 141 8.48 -28.40 9.71
CA ASP A 141 9.34 -28.53 8.54
C ASP A 141 9.03 -27.39 7.55
N LEU A 142 10.05 -26.68 7.09
CA LEU A 142 9.87 -25.65 6.07
C LEU A 142 9.63 -26.27 4.71
N LYS A 143 8.58 -25.79 4.05
CA LYS A 143 8.14 -26.27 2.74
C LYS A 143 7.92 -25.08 1.80
N ILE A 144 8.53 -25.15 0.61
CA ILE A 144 8.42 -24.10 -0.41
C ILE A 144 7.25 -24.44 -1.32
N ASP A 145 6.09 -23.85 -1.04
CA ASP A 145 4.98 -23.91 -2.00
C ASP A 145 5.21 -22.94 -3.16
N SER A 146 5.79 -23.45 -4.23
CA SER A 146 6.00 -22.74 -5.49
C SER A 146 4.81 -22.86 -6.46
N ALA A 147 3.64 -23.29 -6.00
CA ALA A 147 2.44 -23.25 -6.83
C ALA A 147 2.18 -21.82 -7.31
N GLY A 148 1.71 -21.70 -8.55
CA GLY A 148 1.31 -20.42 -9.12
C GLY A 148 0.31 -19.70 -8.22
N MET A 149 0.35 -18.37 -8.26
CA MET A 149 -0.65 -17.54 -7.62
C MET A 149 -1.90 -17.56 -8.50
N SER A 150 -3.00 -18.09 -7.97
CA SER A 150 -4.31 -18.02 -8.62
C SER A 150 -4.75 -16.56 -8.81
N PRO A 151 -5.55 -16.25 -9.83
CA PRO A 151 -6.11 -14.92 -9.97
C PRO A 151 -7.03 -14.62 -8.78
N LYS A 152 -7.09 -13.34 -8.41
CA LYS A 152 -8.00 -12.84 -7.38
C LYS A 152 -8.84 -11.73 -7.96
N ALA A 153 -10.16 -11.91 -7.93
CA ALA A 153 -11.08 -10.84 -8.27
C ALA A 153 -10.90 -9.67 -7.30
N THR A 154 -10.91 -8.44 -7.82
CA THR A 154 -10.85 -7.25 -6.97
C THR A 154 -12.02 -7.27 -5.98
N GLY A 155 -11.71 -7.18 -4.68
CA GLY A 155 -12.68 -7.02 -3.60
C GLY A 155 -12.53 -5.69 -2.86
N LYS A 156 -11.39 -5.03 -3.00
CA LYS A 156 -11.10 -3.79 -2.29
C LYS A 156 -10.29 -2.81 -3.14
N MET A 157 -10.64 -1.54 -3.01
CA MET A 157 -9.95 -0.39 -3.56
C MET A 157 -9.82 0.69 -2.48
N GLU A 158 -8.60 1.01 -2.06
CA GLU A 158 -8.33 2.17 -1.20
C GLU A 158 -7.83 3.33 -2.06
N GLN A 159 -8.34 4.53 -1.81
CA GLN A 159 -7.93 5.73 -2.53
C GLN A 159 -7.86 6.95 -1.60
N THR A 160 -6.83 7.77 -1.79
CA THR A 160 -6.76 9.11 -1.20
C THR A 160 -7.10 10.12 -2.29
N LEU A 161 -8.30 10.69 -2.22
CA LEU A 161 -8.85 11.58 -3.26
C LEU A 161 -8.95 13.01 -2.72
N ASN A 162 -8.41 13.98 -3.45
CA ASN A 162 -8.75 15.39 -3.27
C ASN A 162 -9.62 15.85 -4.44
N LEU A 163 -10.77 16.45 -4.16
CA LEU A 163 -11.63 17.12 -5.14
C LEU A 163 -11.42 18.63 -5.06
N ASN A 164 -11.13 19.28 -6.20
CA ASN A 164 -10.81 20.71 -6.20
C ASN A 164 -12.02 21.58 -5.83
N ALA A 165 -11.98 22.21 -4.65
CA ALA A 165 -13.01 23.13 -4.18
C ALA A 165 -13.26 24.29 -5.17
N ALA A 166 -12.22 24.76 -5.85
CA ALA A 166 -12.27 25.91 -6.77
C ALA A 166 -12.65 25.55 -8.21
N SER A 167 -12.89 24.27 -8.53
CA SER A 167 -13.46 23.91 -9.82
C SER A 167 -14.83 24.57 -10.00
N ALA A 168 -15.12 25.05 -11.21
CA ALA A 168 -16.44 25.56 -11.53
C ALA A 168 -17.49 24.45 -11.37
N SER A 169 -18.62 24.76 -10.73
CA SER A 169 -19.76 23.85 -10.74
C SER A 169 -20.33 23.76 -12.15
N LEU A 170 -20.72 22.55 -12.57
CA LEU A 170 -21.46 22.35 -13.80
C LEU A 170 -22.95 22.64 -13.63
N GLY A 171 -23.43 22.84 -12.41
CA GLY A 171 -24.77 23.38 -12.16
C GLY A 171 -24.81 24.87 -12.51
N ALA A 172 -25.52 25.22 -13.58
CA ALA A 172 -25.64 26.60 -14.04
C ALA A 172 -27.08 27.10 -13.90
N LEU A 173 -27.26 28.40 -13.65
CA LEU A 173 -28.59 29.02 -13.76
C LEU A 173 -29.07 28.90 -15.21
N PRO A 174 -30.36 28.58 -15.44
CA PRO A 174 -30.96 28.71 -16.75
C PRO A 174 -30.76 30.12 -17.30
N ARG A 175 -30.57 30.25 -18.61
CA ARG A 175 -30.61 31.56 -19.26
C ARG A 175 -32.03 32.10 -19.13
N PHE A 176 -32.17 33.34 -18.65
CA PHE A 176 -33.46 33.99 -18.54
C PHE A 176 -34.18 34.05 -19.89
N ASP A 177 -35.43 33.60 -19.92
CA ASP A 177 -36.35 33.68 -21.05
C ASP A 177 -37.74 34.09 -20.52
N PRO A 178 -38.26 35.29 -20.89
CA PRO A 178 -39.57 35.74 -20.41
C PRO A 178 -40.74 34.84 -20.88
N GLY A 179 -40.52 34.00 -21.90
CA GLY A 179 -41.51 33.02 -22.38
C GLY A 179 -41.48 31.68 -21.64
N ASP A 180 -40.45 31.40 -20.85
CA ASP A 180 -40.29 30.14 -20.11
C ASP A 180 -40.42 30.36 -18.59
N PRO A 181 -41.53 29.92 -17.96
CA PRO A 181 -41.78 30.10 -16.53
C PRO A 181 -40.80 29.33 -15.63
N THR A 182 -39.97 28.44 -16.18
CA THR A 182 -38.93 27.74 -15.41
C THR A 182 -37.65 28.57 -15.25
N THR A 183 -37.54 29.72 -15.93
CA THR A 183 -36.33 30.57 -15.90
C THR A 183 -36.45 31.77 -14.95
N PHE A 184 -37.58 31.92 -14.27
CA PHE A 184 -37.79 32.95 -13.23
C PHE A 184 -38.61 32.42 -12.05
N THR A 185 -38.41 33.03 -10.89
CA THR A 185 -39.13 32.67 -9.65
C THR A 185 -40.44 33.44 -9.52
N ARG A 186 -40.47 34.71 -9.94
CA ARG A 186 -41.66 35.57 -9.88
C ARG A 186 -41.70 36.52 -11.07
N VAL A 187 -42.91 36.99 -11.39
CA VAL A 187 -43.12 38.06 -12.37
C VAL A 187 -44.25 38.96 -11.88
N THR A 188 -44.08 40.27 -12.05
CA THR A 188 -45.15 41.26 -11.90
C THR A 188 -45.18 42.13 -13.15
N GLY A 189 -46.35 42.67 -13.49
CA GLY A 189 -46.53 43.50 -14.67
C GLY A 189 -47.61 44.54 -14.49
N ARG A 190 -47.47 45.66 -15.21
CA ARG A 190 -48.48 46.72 -15.24
C ARG A 190 -48.41 47.48 -16.55
N VAL A 191 -49.45 48.26 -16.82
CA VAL A 191 -49.51 49.17 -17.95
C VAL A 191 -48.88 50.51 -17.56
N ILE A 192 -48.03 51.03 -18.43
CA ILE A 192 -47.47 52.40 -18.39
C ILE A 192 -47.86 53.11 -19.69
N GLN A 193 -47.81 54.43 -19.71
CA GLN A 193 -48.13 55.22 -20.91
C GLN A 193 -46.92 56.00 -21.40
N ASP A 194 -46.81 56.22 -22.71
CA ASP A 194 -45.87 57.19 -23.25
C ASP A 194 -46.39 58.64 -23.13
N ALA A 195 -45.57 59.63 -23.50
CA ALA A 195 -45.99 61.03 -23.55
C ALA A 195 -46.45 61.47 -24.95
N GLY A 196 -46.94 60.51 -25.76
CA GLY A 196 -47.54 60.78 -27.07
C GLY A 196 -48.88 61.51 -26.96
N VAL A 197 -49.34 62.06 -28.09
CA VAL A 197 -50.68 62.67 -28.19
C VAL A 197 -51.42 62.02 -29.37
N PRO A 198 -52.38 61.10 -29.12
CA PRO A 198 -52.79 60.56 -27.81
C PRO A 198 -51.73 59.64 -27.18
N PRO A 199 -51.74 59.46 -25.84
CA PRO A 199 -50.84 58.52 -25.16
C PRO A 199 -51.07 57.08 -25.60
N GLN A 200 -50.00 56.31 -25.71
CA GLN A 200 -50.02 54.87 -25.99
C GLN A 200 -49.73 54.06 -24.73
N ASP A 201 -50.46 52.95 -24.54
CA ASP A 201 -50.23 51.98 -23.48
C ASP A 201 -49.09 51.03 -23.84
N HIS A 202 -48.22 50.76 -22.87
CA HIS A 202 -47.11 49.81 -22.95
C HIS A 202 -47.12 48.86 -21.75
N GLU A 203 -46.80 47.59 -21.97
CA GLU A 203 -46.75 46.57 -20.93
C GLU A 203 -45.36 46.50 -20.30
N LEU A 204 -45.22 46.95 -19.05
CA LEU A 204 -44.00 46.79 -18.27
C LEU A 204 -44.07 45.50 -17.46
N LYS A 205 -43.05 44.64 -17.59
CA LYS A 205 -42.89 43.43 -16.78
C LYS A 205 -41.56 43.43 -16.05
N GLN A 206 -41.59 43.06 -14.78
CA GLN A 206 -40.43 42.79 -13.94
C GLN A 206 -40.42 41.32 -13.57
N TYR A 207 -39.37 40.60 -13.95
CA TYR A 207 -39.16 39.21 -13.62
C TYR A 207 -38.06 39.11 -12.57
N PHE A 208 -38.27 38.31 -11.54
CA PHE A 208 -37.32 38.08 -10.46
C PHE A 208 -36.81 36.65 -10.51
N VAL A 209 -35.50 36.50 -10.36
CA VAL A 209 -34.80 35.21 -10.25
C VAL A 209 -34.06 35.19 -8.92
N LYS A 210 -34.49 34.36 -7.97
CA LYS A 210 -33.73 34.15 -6.72
C LYS A 210 -32.48 33.32 -7.00
N THR A 211 -31.31 33.95 -6.96
CA THR A 211 -30.04 33.35 -7.37
C THR A 211 -29.28 32.73 -6.20
N ASP A 212 -29.44 33.27 -5.00
CA ASP A 212 -28.89 32.77 -3.73
C ASP A 212 -29.76 33.26 -2.56
N ASP A 213 -29.43 32.87 -1.33
CA ASP A 213 -30.07 33.40 -0.14
C ASP A 213 -29.87 34.91 -0.07
N ASN A 214 -30.99 35.62 0.04
CA ASN A 214 -31.06 37.08 0.01
C ASN A 214 -30.47 37.77 -1.24
N ASN A 215 -30.32 37.03 -2.35
CA ASN A 215 -29.84 37.56 -3.63
C ASN A 215 -30.80 37.23 -4.77
N TRP A 216 -31.15 38.24 -5.55
CA TRP A 216 -32.01 38.12 -6.71
C TRP A 216 -31.45 38.88 -7.90
N THR A 217 -31.83 38.45 -9.10
CA THR A 217 -31.69 39.24 -10.33
C THR A 217 -33.08 39.65 -10.80
N SER A 218 -33.26 40.94 -11.07
CA SER A 218 -34.46 41.50 -11.70
C SER A 218 -34.20 41.78 -13.17
N TYR A 219 -35.09 41.29 -14.03
CA TYR A 219 -35.10 41.53 -15.47
C TYR A 219 -36.31 42.38 -15.83
N ILE A 220 -36.08 43.52 -16.49
CA ILE A 220 -37.13 44.48 -16.85
C ILE A 220 -37.27 44.54 -18.36
N LEU A 221 -38.51 44.41 -18.82
CA LEU A 221 -38.90 44.55 -20.21
C LEU A 221 -40.11 45.47 -20.31
N VAL A 222 -40.18 46.25 -21.39
CA VAL A 222 -41.37 47.00 -21.80
C VAL A 222 -41.77 46.50 -23.18
N ASP A 223 -43.00 46.03 -23.32
CA ASP A 223 -43.51 45.34 -24.52
C ASP A 223 -42.65 44.16 -24.99
N GLY A 224 -41.93 43.52 -24.05
CA GLY A 224 -41.02 42.43 -24.35
C GLY A 224 -39.65 42.84 -24.92
N VAL A 225 -39.34 44.14 -24.98
CA VAL A 225 -38.03 44.67 -25.39
C VAL A 225 -37.33 45.43 -24.27
N ASN A 226 -36.03 45.70 -24.46
CA ASN A 226 -35.23 46.43 -23.49
C ASN A 226 -35.78 47.86 -23.35
N PRO A 227 -36.06 48.34 -22.12
CA PRO A 227 -36.57 49.69 -21.91
C PRO A 227 -35.62 50.80 -22.35
N LEU A 228 -34.31 50.54 -22.47
CA LEU A 228 -33.30 51.52 -22.90
C LEU A 228 -32.94 51.39 -24.39
N ASP A 229 -33.19 50.23 -24.98
CA ASP A 229 -32.94 49.91 -26.38
C ASP A 229 -34.13 49.17 -27.00
N PRO A 230 -35.07 49.91 -27.61
CA PRO A 230 -36.26 49.34 -28.24
C PRO A 230 -35.99 48.33 -29.35
N THR A 231 -34.75 48.22 -29.85
CA THR A 231 -34.38 47.27 -30.90
C THR A 231 -33.85 45.94 -30.36
N SER A 232 -33.64 45.85 -29.05
CA SER A 232 -33.08 44.68 -28.37
C SER A 232 -34.13 43.96 -27.52
N ASN A 233 -34.13 42.63 -27.56
CA ASN A 233 -34.91 41.79 -26.67
C ASN A 233 -34.13 41.37 -25.40
N ALA A 234 -32.88 41.82 -25.25
CA ALA A 234 -32.12 41.57 -24.03
C ALA A 234 -32.73 42.42 -22.90
N PRO A 235 -33.16 41.84 -21.78
CA PRO A 235 -33.76 42.61 -20.69
C PRO A 235 -32.78 43.58 -20.04
N LEU A 236 -33.31 44.61 -19.39
CA LEU A 236 -32.51 45.41 -18.46
C LEU A 236 -32.33 44.60 -17.17
N GLU A 237 -31.10 44.18 -16.90
CA GLU A 237 -30.74 43.33 -15.77
C GLU A 237 -30.22 44.14 -14.57
N ILE A 238 -30.69 43.78 -13.37
CA ILE A 238 -30.32 44.44 -12.12
C ILE A 238 -30.15 43.39 -11.02
N GLY A 239 -29.02 43.43 -10.30
CA GLY A 239 -28.84 42.61 -9.11
C GLY A 239 -29.42 43.29 -7.87
N LEU A 240 -30.10 42.50 -7.05
CA LEU A 240 -30.78 42.91 -5.82
C LEU A 240 -30.28 42.04 -4.67
N GLN A 241 -29.71 42.68 -3.66
CA GLN A 241 -29.25 41.99 -2.46
C GLN A 241 -29.89 42.61 -1.21
N VAL A 242 -30.48 41.76 -0.37
CA VAL A 242 -31.06 42.15 0.92
C VAL A 242 -30.08 41.74 2.02
N SER A 243 -29.68 42.67 2.86
CA SER A 243 -28.84 42.36 4.03
C SER A 243 -29.64 41.63 5.12
N ALA A 244 -28.96 41.01 6.09
CA ALA A 244 -29.62 40.40 7.25
C ALA A 244 -30.46 41.40 8.09
N ALA A 245 -30.18 42.70 7.97
CA ALA A 245 -30.95 43.77 8.60
C ALA A 245 -32.14 44.25 7.75
N GLY A 246 -32.43 43.61 6.61
CA GLY A 246 -33.53 43.94 5.71
C GLY A 246 -33.26 45.07 4.71
N LYS A 247 -32.06 45.67 4.74
CA LYS A 247 -31.70 46.76 3.83
C LYS A 247 -31.38 46.25 2.42
N LEU A 248 -31.95 46.89 1.40
CA LEU A 248 -31.72 46.59 -0.02
C LEU A 248 -30.43 47.25 -0.52
N SER A 249 -29.76 46.58 -1.45
CA SER A 249 -28.65 47.11 -2.23
C SER A 249 -28.80 46.71 -3.71
N LEU A 250 -28.30 47.55 -4.60
CA LEU A 250 -28.44 47.42 -6.06
C LEU A 250 -27.06 47.25 -6.72
N THR A 251 -26.96 46.34 -7.68
CA THR A 251 -25.79 46.19 -8.57
C THR A 251 -26.22 46.18 -10.03
N GLY A 252 -25.36 46.67 -10.94
CA GLY A 252 -25.65 46.74 -12.38
C GLY A 252 -25.82 48.18 -12.88
N PRO A 253 -26.72 48.46 -13.83
CA PRO A 253 -26.87 49.76 -14.48
C PRO A 253 -27.58 50.79 -13.57
N THR A 254 -26.90 51.21 -12.51
CA THR A 254 -27.40 52.15 -11.48
C THR A 254 -27.69 53.57 -12.00
N ALA A 255 -27.27 53.89 -13.22
CA ALA A 255 -27.69 55.11 -13.93
C ALA A 255 -29.10 55.00 -14.52
N ALA A 256 -29.54 53.79 -14.87
CA ALA A 256 -30.86 53.53 -15.45
C ALA A 256 -31.90 53.25 -14.38
N VAL A 257 -31.53 52.58 -13.28
CA VAL A 257 -32.44 52.31 -12.16
C VAL A 257 -31.86 52.81 -10.85
N LYS A 258 -32.68 53.55 -10.12
CA LYS A 258 -32.37 54.13 -8.83
C LYS A 258 -33.17 53.43 -7.74
N MET A 259 -32.56 53.27 -6.57
CA MET A 259 -33.27 52.85 -5.36
C MET A 259 -33.90 54.06 -4.68
N ILE A 260 -35.21 54.01 -4.46
CA ILE A 260 -35.97 55.05 -3.75
C ILE A 260 -36.13 54.66 -2.28
N SER A 261 -36.40 53.39 -2.02
CA SER A 261 -36.48 52.79 -0.67
C SER A 261 -36.12 51.30 -0.73
N ASP A 262 -36.16 50.60 0.41
CA ASP A 262 -35.96 49.15 0.47
C ASP A 262 -37.08 48.35 -0.25
N THR A 263 -38.20 49.01 -0.59
CA THR A 263 -39.36 48.39 -1.25
C THR A 263 -39.70 49.00 -2.61
N GLU A 264 -38.93 49.99 -3.07
CA GLU A 264 -39.23 50.72 -4.31
C GLU A 264 -37.97 51.12 -5.07
N LEU A 265 -37.95 50.74 -6.34
CA LEU A 265 -36.97 51.18 -7.32
C LEU A 265 -37.64 52.15 -8.30
N GLU A 266 -36.84 52.83 -9.12
CA GLU A 266 -37.34 53.75 -10.13
C GLU A 266 -36.48 53.66 -11.40
N LEU A 267 -37.11 53.32 -12.51
CA LEU A 267 -36.52 53.38 -13.85
C LEU A 267 -36.44 54.85 -14.28
N GLN A 268 -35.23 55.41 -14.29
CA GLN A 268 -35.00 56.84 -14.50
C GLN A 268 -35.39 57.31 -15.91
N THR A 269 -35.18 56.44 -16.90
CA THR A 269 -35.49 56.71 -18.30
C THR A 269 -35.85 55.41 -19.01
N TRP A 270 -36.70 55.52 -20.02
CA TRP A 270 -37.00 54.45 -20.95
C TRP A 270 -37.27 55.05 -22.32
N ARG A 271 -37.33 54.21 -23.36
CA ARG A 271 -37.64 54.62 -24.72
C ARG A 271 -38.87 53.83 -25.16
N PRO A 272 -40.00 54.49 -25.41
CA PRO A 272 -41.18 53.80 -25.92
C PRO A 272 -40.85 53.10 -27.24
N ALA A 273 -41.40 51.91 -27.42
CA ALA A 273 -41.17 51.06 -28.59
C ALA A 273 -42.46 50.93 -29.39
N VAL A 274 -42.35 50.87 -30.71
CA VAL A 274 -43.47 50.57 -31.60
C VAL A 274 -43.07 49.43 -32.54
N ASN A 275 -43.97 48.48 -32.69
CA ASN A 275 -43.79 47.37 -33.61
C ASN A 275 -44.26 47.79 -35.01
N VAL A 276 -43.32 47.88 -35.95
CA VAL A 276 -43.60 48.18 -37.36
C VAL A 276 -43.26 46.94 -38.18
N ASN A 277 -44.28 46.29 -38.73
CA ASN A 277 -44.14 45.08 -39.56
C ASN A 277 -43.33 43.94 -38.91
N GLY A 278 -43.52 43.71 -37.60
CA GLY A 278 -42.83 42.66 -36.85
C GLY A 278 -41.47 43.07 -36.29
N THR A 279 -40.99 44.30 -36.56
CA THR A 279 -39.73 44.81 -36.03
C THR A 279 -40.02 45.90 -34.99
N TRP A 280 -39.49 45.72 -33.78
CA TRP A 280 -39.53 46.76 -32.75
C TRP A 280 -38.54 47.87 -33.09
N THR A 281 -39.04 49.10 -33.10
CA THR A 281 -38.26 50.32 -33.33
C THR A 281 -38.61 51.36 -32.27
N ALA A 282 -37.73 52.34 -32.07
CA ALA A 282 -38.02 53.42 -31.14
C ALA A 282 -39.22 54.25 -31.62
N SER A 283 -40.20 54.44 -30.75
CA SER A 283 -41.31 55.36 -30.98
C SER A 283 -40.79 56.81 -31.04
N PRO A 284 -41.37 57.67 -31.89
CA PRO A 284 -41.09 59.10 -31.87
C PRO A 284 -41.66 59.79 -30.62
N ALA A 285 -42.54 59.13 -29.85
CA ALA A 285 -43.08 59.68 -28.60
C ALA A 285 -41.99 59.70 -27.50
N PRO A 286 -41.90 60.79 -26.72
CA PRO A 286 -40.95 60.85 -25.62
C PRO A 286 -41.39 59.97 -24.44
N SER A 287 -40.43 59.61 -23.58
CA SER A 287 -40.74 59.03 -22.28
C SER A 287 -41.34 60.09 -21.35
N PRO A 288 -42.41 59.78 -20.59
CA PRO A 288 -43.06 60.71 -19.66
C PRO A 288 -42.24 61.02 -18.40
N GLY A 289 -41.04 60.42 -18.24
CA GLY A 289 -40.18 60.57 -17.07
C GLY A 289 -39.96 59.25 -16.32
N PRO A 290 -39.46 59.33 -15.07
CA PRO A 290 -39.17 58.15 -14.28
C PRO A 290 -40.40 57.29 -13.99
N ILE A 291 -40.21 55.98 -13.95
CA ILE A 291 -41.27 55.00 -13.70
C ILE A 291 -40.96 54.25 -12.40
N SER A 292 -41.90 54.27 -11.45
CA SER A 292 -41.83 53.47 -10.21
C SER A 292 -41.75 51.98 -10.52
N LEU A 293 -40.90 51.24 -9.84
CA LEU A 293 -40.70 49.80 -9.94
C LEU A 293 -40.88 49.23 -8.52
N PRO A 294 -42.12 49.00 -8.07
CA PRO A 294 -42.37 48.52 -6.72
C PRO A 294 -41.84 47.08 -6.58
N LEU A 295 -41.25 46.80 -5.41
CA LEU A 295 -40.85 45.46 -4.97
C LEU A 295 -41.90 44.82 -4.05
N VAL A 296 -43.13 45.34 -4.12
CA VAL A 296 -44.31 44.86 -3.41
C VAL A 296 -45.45 44.80 -4.42
N ASP A 297 -46.14 43.67 -4.48
CA ASP A 297 -47.34 43.49 -5.31
C ASP A 297 -48.48 43.02 -4.42
N SER A 298 -49.57 43.78 -4.40
CA SER A 298 -50.78 43.45 -3.63
C SER A 298 -50.51 43.18 -2.13
N GLY A 299 -49.52 43.87 -1.55
CA GLY A 299 -49.11 43.73 -0.15
C GLY A 299 -48.11 42.60 0.12
N LEU A 300 -47.71 41.84 -0.89
CA LEU A 300 -46.71 40.78 -0.78
C LEU A 300 -45.34 41.25 -1.29
N PRO A 301 -44.24 40.96 -0.58
CA PRO A 301 -42.90 41.31 -1.07
C PRO A 301 -42.54 40.48 -2.30
N MET A 302 -41.94 41.10 -3.32
CA MET A 302 -41.41 40.42 -4.51
C MET A 302 -40.07 39.73 -4.24
N LEU A 303 -39.35 40.16 -3.19
CA LEU A 303 -38.10 39.57 -2.72
C LEU A 303 -38.38 38.77 -1.44
N ASP A 304 -39.01 37.61 -1.58
CA ASP A 304 -39.37 36.76 -0.44
C ASP A 304 -38.24 35.75 -0.14
N PRO A 305 -37.61 35.79 1.06
CA PRO A 305 -36.62 34.80 1.45
C PRO A 305 -37.14 33.36 1.44
N ALA A 306 -38.45 33.14 1.56
CA ALA A 306 -39.07 31.82 1.47
C ALA A 306 -39.23 31.30 0.04
N ASP A 307 -39.06 32.14 -0.99
CA ASP A 307 -39.12 31.69 -2.39
C ASP A 307 -38.03 30.62 -2.66
N PRO A 308 -38.33 29.59 -3.49
CA PRO A 308 -37.34 28.58 -3.84
C PRO A 308 -36.16 29.23 -4.59
N LEU A 309 -34.95 28.75 -4.32
CA LEU A 309 -33.79 29.09 -5.14
C LEU A 309 -33.99 28.56 -6.56
N MET A 310 -33.57 29.35 -7.56
CA MET A 310 -33.61 28.93 -8.96
C MET A 310 -32.80 27.63 -9.14
N PRO A 311 -33.41 26.54 -9.67
CA PRO A 311 -32.69 25.30 -9.91
C PRO A 311 -31.46 25.52 -10.78
N ARG A 312 -30.37 24.83 -10.45
CA ARG A 312 -29.13 24.83 -11.23
C ARG A 312 -28.95 23.46 -11.87
N PRO A 313 -29.64 23.16 -12.98
CA PRO A 313 -29.53 21.86 -13.61
C PRO A 313 -28.09 21.59 -14.03
N VAL A 314 -27.64 20.37 -13.79
CA VAL A 314 -26.35 19.86 -14.26
C VAL A 314 -26.57 19.22 -15.63
N PRO A 315 -25.68 19.42 -16.61
CA PRO A 315 -25.72 18.71 -17.88
C PRO A 315 -25.85 17.20 -17.68
N SER A 316 -26.62 16.53 -18.55
CA SER A 316 -26.72 15.08 -18.52
C SER A 316 -25.33 14.47 -18.74
N PHE A 317 -24.94 13.54 -17.86
CA PHE A 317 -23.64 12.89 -17.94
C PHE A 317 -23.46 12.13 -19.26
N ASN A 318 -22.33 12.35 -19.92
CA ASN A 318 -21.91 11.61 -21.09
C ASN A 318 -20.38 11.36 -21.01
N PRO A 319 -19.93 10.09 -20.88
CA PRO A 319 -18.50 9.79 -20.70
C PRO A 319 -17.62 10.18 -21.89
N SER A 320 -18.21 10.41 -23.07
CA SER A 320 -17.51 10.84 -24.29
C SER A 320 -17.44 12.36 -24.43
N ASP A 321 -18.18 13.12 -23.62
CA ASP A 321 -18.21 14.58 -23.64
C ASP A 321 -17.55 15.14 -22.38
N ILE A 322 -16.33 15.66 -22.55
CA ILE A 322 -15.50 16.22 -21.48
C ILE A 322 -16.12 17.44 -20.79
N THR A 323 -17.17 18.04 -21.37
CA THR A 323 -17.86 19.19 -20.77
C THR A 323 -18.93 18.76 -19.75
N THR A 324 -19.28 17.47 -19.70
CA THR A 324 -20.33 16.94 -18.80
C THR A 324 -19.79 16.42 -17.47
N PHE A 325 -18.48 16.47 -17.25
CA PHE A 325 -17.84 16.10 -15.98
C PHE A 325 -16.63 16.97 -15.67
N THR A 326 -16.27 17.07 -14.39
CA THR A 326 -15.16 17.90 -13.93
C THR A 326 -13.82 17.15 -14.02
N LYS A 327 -13.81 15.86 -13.66
CA LYS A 327 -12.62 15.01 -13.71
C LYS A 327 -12.98 13.55 -13.88
N ALA A 328 -12.18 12.80 -14.65
CA ALA A 328 -12.25 11.34 -14.70
C ALA A 328 -10.97 10.73 -14.11
N SER A 329 -11.10 9.56 -13.48
CA SER A 329 -9.99 8.72 -13.01
C SER A 329 -10.27 7.26 -13.36
N THR A 330 -9.26 6.56 -13.86
CA THR A 330 -9.40 5.18 -14.35
C THR A 330 -8.46 4.24 -13.58
N TYR A 331 -9.00 3.08 -13.19
CA TYR A 331 -8.36 2.07 -12.37
C TYR A 331 -8.47 0.70 -13.05
N GLY A 332 -7.47 -0.16 -12.85
CA GLY A 332 -7.52 -1.55 -13.30
C GLY A 332 -8.09 -2.45 -12.22
N VAL A 333 -9.25 -3.04 -12.46
CA VAL A 333 -9.86 -4.06 -11.57
C VAL A 333 -9.80 -5.43 -12.25
N PHE A 334 -9.88 -6.51 -11.48
CA PHE A 334 -9.72 -7.86 -11.98
C PHE A 334 -10.96 -8.71 -11.70
N ASP A 335 -11.36 -9.54 -12.67
CA ASP A 335 -12.41 -10.54 -12.49
C ASP A 335 -11.88 -11.84 -11.85
N SER A 336 -12.78 -12.81 -11.62
CA SER A 336 -12.44 -14.11 -11.02
C SER A 336 -11.48 -14.97 -11.84
N LEU A 337 -11.31 -14.69 -13.14
CA LEU A 337 -10.38 -15.39 -14.02
C LEU A 337 -9.06 -14.62 -14.19
N GLY A 338 -8.94 -13.43 -13.59
CA GLY A 338 -7.77 -12.58 -13.65
C GLY A 338 -7.70 -11.69 -14.88
N MET A 339 -8.80 -11.53 -15.62
CA MET A 339 -8.88 -10.53 -16.69
C MET A 339 -8.93 -9.14 -16.07
N ARG A 340 -8.13 -8.21 -16.61
CA ARG A 340 -8.14 -6.81 -16.19
C ARG A 340 -9.24 -6.06 -16.93
N HIS A 341 -10.01 -5.28 -16.19
CA HIS A 341 -11.09 -4.40 -16.64
C HIS A 341 -10.80 -2.95 -16.21
N GLU A 342 -11.28 -1.98 -16.97
CA GLU A 342 -11.04 -0.56 -16.70
C GLU A 342 -12.24 0.08 -16.00
N MET A 343 -12.14 0.24 -14.68
CA MET A 343 -13.10 1.00 -13.89
C MET A 343 -12.80 2.49 -14.03
N THR A 344 -13.72 3.28 -14.57
CA THR A 344 -13.60 4.73 -14.66
C THR A 344 -14.63 5.41 -13.76
N GLN A 345 -14.15 6.30 -12.89
CA GLN A 345 -14.94 7.17 -12.03
C GLN A 345 -14.91 8.60 -12.59
N TYR A 346 -16.07 9.16 -12.87
CA TYR A 346 -16.25 10.53 -13.35
C TYR A 346 -16.88 11.37 -12.23
N PHE A 347 -16.19 12.43 -11.82
CA PHE A 347 -16.63 13.36 -10.80
C PHE A 347 -17.21 14.61 -11.45
N VAL A 348 -18.41 14.98 -11.01
CA VAL A 348 -19.19 16.11 -11.50
C VAL A 348 -19.46 17.03 -10.32
N LYS A 349 -18.90 18.24 -10.33
CA LYS A 349 -19.18 19.24 -9.29
C LYS A 349 -20.56 19.85 -9.54
N ASP A 350 -21.55 19.52 -8.71
CA ASP A 350 -22.93 19.99 -8.84
C ASP A 350 -23.33 21.07 -7.81
N GLY A 351 -22.39 21.48 -6.95
CA GLY A 351 -22.52 22.64 -6.08
C GLY A 351 -21.21 23.01 -5.38
N SER A 352 -21.25 23.93 -4.41
CA SER A 352 -20.04 24.43 -3.72
C SER A 352 -19.29 23.32 -2.96
N ASN A 353 -20.01 22.48 -2.23
CA ASN A 353 -19.48 21.33 -1.48
C ASN A 353 -20.18 20.01 -1.86
N SER A 354 -20.71 19.95 -3.08
CA SER A 354 -21.49 18.82 -3.58
C SER A 354 -20.87 18.30 -4.86
N TRP A 355 -20.78 16.98 -4.95
CA TRP A 355 -20.29 16.26 -6.11
C TRP A 355 -21.14 15.03 -6.38
N LYS A 356 -21.29 14.69 -7.66
CA LYS A 356 -21.73 13.37 -8.10
C LYS A 356 -20.57 12.59 -8.70
N MET A 357 -20.49 11.32 -8.35
CA MET A 357 -19.61 10.35 -8.98
C MET A 357 -20.44 9.45 -9.90
N HIS A 358 -19.95 9.21 -11.10
CA HIS A 358 -20.47 8.21 -12.03
C HIS A 358 -19.42 7.14 -12.26
N THR A 359 -19.78 5.87 -12.17
CA THR A 359 -18.86 4.74 -12.32
C THR A 359 -19.29 3.83 -13.46
N LEU A 360 -18.34 3.53 -14.35
CA LEU A 360 -18.46 2.56 -15.42
C LEU A 360 -17.27 1.59 -15.36
N ILE A 361 -17.45 0.36 -15.80
CA ILE A 361 -16.36 -0.61 -16.00
C ILE A 361 -16.38 -1.00 -17.48
N ASP A 362 -15.25 -0.81 -18.17
CA ASP A 362 -15.13 -0.95 -19.63
C ASP A 362 -16.15 -0.11 -20.42
N GLY A 363 -16.54 1.04 -19.85
CA GLY A 363 -17.60 1.90 -20.41
C GLY A 363 -19.02 1.34 -20.27
N ARG A 364 -19.21 0.27 -19.50
CA ARG A 364 -20.50 -0.39 -19.24
C ARG A 364 -20.96 -0.21 -17.81
N ASN A 365 -22.28 -0.32 -17.62
CA ASN A 365 -22.86 -0.40 -16.29
C ASN A 365 -22.27 -1.63 -15.58
N PRO A 366 -21.75 -1.50 -14.34
CA PRO A 366 -21.18 -2.64 -13.63
C PRO A 366 -22.14 -3.82 -13.40
N GLN A 367 -23.46 -3.60 -13.37
CA GLN A 367 -24.48 -4.62 -13.16
C GLN A 367 -25.10 -5.14 -14.46
N ASP A 368 -25.06 -4.33 -15.52
CA ASP A 368 -25.63 -4.67 -16.83
C ASP A 368 -24.61 -4.39 -17.93
N PRO A 369 -23.88 -5.43 -18.38
CA PRO A 369 -22.90 -5.32 -19.47
C PRO A 369 -23.46 -4.77 -20.78
N THR A 370 -24.78 -4.77 -20.98
CA THR A 370 -25.43 -4.26 -22.19
C THR A 370 -25.69 -2.75 -22.13
N SER A 371 -25.77 -2.19 -20.92
CA SER A 371 -26.08 -0.79 -20.65
C SER A 371 -24.82 0.07 -20.55
N THR A 372 -24.95 1.35 -20.91
CA THR A 372 -23.93 2.40 -20.71
C THR A 372 -24.34 3.39 -19.61
N ALA A 373 -25.45 3.16 -18.92
CA ALA A 373 -25.86 3.99 -17.79
C ALA A 373 -24.89 3.76 -16.62
N PRO A 374 -24.30 4.79 -16.00
CA PRO A 374 -23.37 4.59 -14.90
C PRO A 374 -24.09 4.24 -13.58
N SER A 375 -23.39 3.54 -12.69
CA SER A 375 -23.74 3.58 -11.26
C SER A 375 -23.35 4.95 -10.70
N THR A 376 -24.13 5.50 -9.76
CA THR A 376 -23.92 6.88 -9.32
C THR A 376 -23.80 6.99 -7.80
N ALA A 377 -23.06 7.98 -7.31
CA ALA A 377 -23.05 8.33 -5.90
C ALA A 377 -23.02 9.85 -5.72
N SER A 378 -23.63 10.34 -4.65
CA SER A 378 -23.56 11.71 -4.19
C SER A 378 -22.59 11.84 -3.02
N MET A 379 -21.77 12.88 -3.06
CA MET A 379 -20.74 13.20 -2.06
C MET A 379 -20.97 14.63 -1.58
N LEU A 380 -21.15 14.80 -0.27
CA LEU A 380 -21.27 16.11 0.37
C LEU A 380 -20.11 16.33 1.32
N PHE A 381 -19.54 17.53 1.28
CA PHE A 381 -18.42 17.94 2.12
C PHE A 381 -18.87 19.01 3.13
N ASP A 382 -18.28 18.95 4.32
CA ASP A 382 -18.44 20.03 5.30
C ASP A 382 -17.60 21.27 4.94
N SER A 383 -17.73 22.33 5.73
CA SER A 383 -16.96 23.57 5.55
C SER A 383 -15.45 23.40 5.80
N GLY A 384 -15.03 22.32 6.47
CA GLY A 384 -13.62 21.97 6.67
C GLY A 384 -13.02 21.17 5.50
N GLY A 385 -13.84 20.77 4.52
CA GLY A 385 -13.44 19.97 3.38
C GLY A 385 -13.39 18.47 3.65
N SER A 386 -13.97 17.99 4.76
CA SER A 386 -14.08 16.56 5.04
C SER A 386 -15.36 15.97 4.45
N LEU A 387 -15.33 14.70 4.05
CA LEU A 387 -16.52 14.01 3.53
C LEU A 387 -17.56 13.81 4.65
N GLN A 388 -18.70 14.47 4.51
CA GLN A 388 -19.79 14.47 5.50
C GLN A 388 -20.85 13.41 5.16
N SER A 389 -21.16 13.24 3.88
CA SER A 389 -22.17 12.28 3.43
C SER A 389 -21.76 11.64 2.12
N LEU A 390 -22.04 10.34 2.02
CA LEU A 390 -21.77 9.52 0.86
C LEU A 390 -22.98 8.61 0.65
N ILE A 391 -23.65 8.76 -0.49
CA ILE A 391 -24.88 8.02 -0.80
C ILE A 391 -24.71 7.45 -2.20
N GLY A 392 -24.73 6.13 -2.34
CA GLY A 392 -24.73 5.49 -3.65
C GLY A 392 -26.14 5.18 -4.16
N SER A 393 -26.24 4.98 -5.47
CA SER A 393 -27.42 4.46 -6.13
C SER A 393 -27.62 2.97 -5.81
N GLN A 394 -28.65 2.37 -6.39
CA GLN A 394 -28.85 0.92 -6.33
C GLN A 394 -27.56 0.16 -6.68
N TRP A 395 -27.23 -0.87 -5.90
CA TRP A 395 -26.03 -1.72 -6.03
C TRP A 395 -24.69 -1.05 -5.70
N LEU A 396 -24.74 0.18 -5.17
CA LEU A 396 -23.60 0.90 -4.66
C LEU A 396 -23.87 1.27 -3.20
N THR A 397 -23.78 0.28 -2.30
CA THR A 397 -24.18 0.43 -0.91
C THR A 397 -23.17 1.30 -0.15
N ALA A 398 -23.63 2.37 0.48
CA ALA A 398 -22.80 3.28 1.25
C ALA A 398 -22.81 2.95 2.74
N ALA A 399 -21.61 2.81 3.34
CA ALA A 399 -21.46 2.63 4.79
C ALA A 399 -20.09 3.15 5.25
N ASN A 400 -20.04 3.92 6.34
CA ASN A 400 -18.78 4.39 6.96
C ASN A 400 -17.77 4.99 5.96
N ASN A 401 -18.23 5.91 5.10
CA ASN A 401 -17.44 6.53 4.02
C ASN A 401 -16.82 5.52 3.03
N THR A 402 -17.43 4.35 2.87
CA THR A 402 -17.12 3.39 1.81
C THR A 402 -18.32 3.22 0.88
N LEU A 403 -18.05 2.88 -0.37
CA LEU A 403 -19.04 2.43 -1.35
C LEU A 403 -18.72 1.01 -1.76
N THR A 404 -19.64 0.08 -1.50
CA THR A 404 -19.51 -1.31 -1.96
C THR A 404 -20.27 -1.46 -3.26
N LEU A 405 -19.54 -1.72 -4.35
CA LEU A 405 -20.11 -2.09 -5.63
C LEU A 405 -20.45 -3.58 -5.59
N GLU A 406 -21.72 -3.88 -5.38
CA GLU A 406 -22.22 -5.26 -5.26
C GLU A 406 -22.52 -5.84 -6.63
N GLY A 407 -22.33 -7.15 -6.81
CA GLY A 407 -22.84 -7.90 -7.98
C GLY A 407 -22.17 -7.60 -9.32
N TRP A 408 -20.95 -7.06 -9.35
CA TRP A 408 -20.31 -6.69 -10.63
C TRP A 408 -20.27 -7.87 -11.63
N VAL A 409 -20.76 -7.61 -12.85
CA VAL A 409 -20.78 -8.52 -13.99
C VAL A 409 -19.71 -8.08 -15.01
N PRO A 410 -18.56 -8.78 -15.10
CA PRO A 410 -17.50 -8.42 -16.05
C PRO A 410 -17.96 -8.53 -17.51
N ALA A 411 -17.63 -7.52 -18.31
CA ALA A 411 -18.16 -7.34 -19.66
C ALA A 411 -17.14 -7.66 -20.75
N LYS A 412 -17.61 -8.00 -21.95
CA LYS A 412 -16.80 -8.09 -23.17
C LYS A 412 -17.60 -7.66 -24.42
N PRO A 413 -16.94 -7.20 -25.49
CA PRO A 413 -17.58 -7.05 -26.78
C PRO A 413 -17.94 -8.42 -27.36
N LEU A 414 -19.14 -8.56 -27.91
CA LEU A 414 -19.64 -9.80 -28.53
C LEU A 414 -19.33 -9.88 -30.03
N ASP A 415 -19.24 -8.72 -30.70
CA ASP A 415 -19.07 -8.62 -32.16
C ASP A 415 -17.64 -8.19 -32.56
N GLY A 416 -16.66 -8.46 -31.70
CA GLY A 416 -15.30 -7.91 -31.81
C GLY A 416 -15.24 -6.43 -31.42
N ASN A 417 -14.04 -5.85 -31.38
CA ASN A 417 -13.82 -4.48 -30.85
C ASN A 417 -14.22 -3.38 -31.87
N LYS A 418 -15.47 -3.43 -32.35
CA LYS A 418 -16.03 -2.50 -33.33
C LYS A 418 -16.75 -1.34 -32.63
N PRO A 419 -16.65 -0.10 -33.14
CA PRO A 419 -17.46 1.02 -32.67
C PRO A 419 -18.96 0.68 -32.75
N GLY A 420 -19.69 0.87 -31.64
CA GLY A 420 -21.12 0.54 -31.56
C GLY A 420 -21.48 -0.94 -31.52
N GLY A 421 -20.50 -1.85 -31.38
CA GLY A 421 -20.75 -3.29 -31.26
C GLY A 421 -21.54 -3.65 -29.99
N ARG A 422 -22.18 -4.83 -29.98
CA ARG A 422 -22.91 -5.33 -28.79
C ARG A 422 -21.94 -5.80 -27.72
N TRP A 423 -22.38 -5.67 -26.47
CA TRP A 423 -21.65 -6.13 -25.29
C TRP A 423 -22.49 -7.10 -24.49
N GLY A 424 -21.82 -7.95 -23.73
CA GLY A 424 -22.44 -8.93 -22.85
C GLY A 424 -21.46 -9.41 -21.78
N ALA A 425 -21.93 -10.28 -20.89
CA ALA A 425 -21.09 -10.87 -19.86
C ALA A 425 -19.92 -11.66 -20.47
N ASN A 426 -18.74 -11.58 -19.87
CA ASN A 426 -17.57 -12.31 -20.35
C ASN A 426 -17.57 -13.80 -19.95
N GLY A 427 -18.38 -14.17 -18.95
CA GLY A 427 -18.51 -15.52 -18.39
C GLY A 427 -17.79 -15.72 -17.05
N ALA A 428 -16.96 -14.76 -16.63
CA ALA A 428 -16.39 -14.68 -15.30
C ALA A 428 -17.35 -13.96 -14.33
N VAL A 429 -16.99 -13.95 -13.05
CA VAL A 429 -17.73 -13.23 -12.00
C VAL A 429 -16.81 -12.23 -11.30
N GLY A 430 -17.39 -11.17 -10.74
CA GLY A 430 -16.69 -10.31 -9.79
C GLY A 430 -16.47 -11.00 -8.44
N ASN A 431 -15.93 -10.27 -7.46
CA ASN A 431 -15.90 -10.74 -6.08
C ASN A 431 -17.35 -10.88 -5.54
N ALA A 432 -17.64 -11.99 -4.86
CA ALA A 432 -18.96 -12.29 -4.32
C ALA A 432 -19.43 -11.25 -3.28
N ASP A 433 -18.51 -10.70 -2.50
CA ASP A 433 -18.77 -9.67 -1.49
C ASP A 433 -18.76 -8.24 -2.10
N GLY A 434 -18.55 -8.12 -3.41
CA GLY A 434 -18.46 -6.85 -4.13
C GLY A 434 -17.07 -6.21 -4.07
N ILE A 435 -16.96 -5.00 -4.65
CA ILE A 435 -15.76 -4.16 -4.61
C ILE A 435 -15.99 -3.04 -3.60
N VAL A 436 -15.31 -3.09 -2.46
CA VAL A 436 -15.33 -2.02 -1.45
C VAL A 436 -14.38 -0.91 -1.86
N MET A 437 -14.93 0.26 -2.20
CA MET A 437 -14.17 1.49 -2.47
C MET A 437 -14.15 2.36 -1.22
N ASP A 438 -12.97 2.57 -0.65
CA ASP A 438 -12.77 3.33 0.58
C ASP A 438 -12.48 4.82 0.30
N PHE A 439 -13.34 5.71 0.79
CA PHE A 439 -13.26 7.16 0.67
C PHE A 439 -12.96 7.86 2.02
N ASN A 440 -12.51 7.14 3.05
CA ASN A 440 -12.21 7.73 4.36
C ASN A 440 -11.14 8.84 4.32
N LYS A 441 -10.26 8.82 3.31
CA LYS A 441 -9.22 9.84 3.10
C LYS A 441 -9.59 10.83 1.99
N THR A 442 -10.87 10.95 1.66
CA THR A 442 -11.36 11.88 0.65
C THR A 442 -11.58 13.26 1.24
N THR A 443 -11.04 14.28 0.57
CA THR A 443 -11.17 15.68 0.96
C THR A 443 -11.60 16.56 -0.21
N GLN A 444 -12.06 17.76 0.11
CA GLN A 444 -12.29 18.84 -0.83
C GLN A 444 -11.48 20.09 -0.41
N HIS A 445 -10.39 20.35 -1.11
CA HIS A 445 -9.56 21.54 -0.92
C HIS A 445 -9.27 22.26 -2.24
N ASN A 446 -8.84 23.52 -2.16
CA ASN A 446 -8.42 24.30 -3.33
C ASN A 446 -7.04 23.83 -3.83
N ALA A 447 -7.02 22.63 -4.39
CA ALA A 447 -5.88 21.98 -5.02
C ALA A 447 -6.40 21.09 -6.14
N ALA A 448 -5.53 20.70 -7.08
CA ALA A 448 -5.94 19.91 -8.24
C ALA A 448 -6.70 18.64 -7.84
N THR A 449 -7.75 18.30 -8.61
CA THR A 449 -8.47 17.05 -8.41
C THR A 449 -7.57 15.88 -8.80
N GLY A 450 -7.35 14.95 -7.88
CA GLY A 450 -6.52 13.78 -8.12
C GLY A 450 -6.58 12.73 -7.02
N SER A 451 -6.22 11.51 -7.40
CA SER A 451 -6.09 10.36 -6.50
C SER A 451 -4.63 10.00 -6.26
N SER A 452 -4.30 9.60 -5.04
CA SER A 452 -2.97 9.12 -4.62
C SER A 452 -3.09 7.88 -3.74
N ASN A 453 -1.98 7.15 -3.55
CA ASN A 453 -1.90 5.94 -2.71
C ASN A 453 -3.01 4.92 -3.01
N ILE A 454 -3.24 4.65 -4.30
CA ILE A 454 -4.28 3.73 -4.73
C ILE A 454 -3.82 2.30 -4.45
N VAL A 455 -4.60 1.55 -3.69
CA VAL A 455 -4.35 0.13 -3.41
C VAL A 455 -5.52 -0.68 -3.95
N ILE A 456 -5.24 -1.65 -4.82
CA ILE A 456 -6.23 -2.59 -5.37
C ILE A 456 -5.74 -3.99 -5.07
N ASP A 457 -6.61 -4.83 -4.52
CA ASP A 457 -6.24 -6.16 -4.03
C ASP A 457 -6.42 -7.28 -5.07
N GLY A 458 -7.08 -6.99 -6.19
CA GLY A 458 -7.27 -7.94 -7.30
C GLY A 458 -6.04 -8.03 -8.18
N HIS A 459 -5.83 -9.21 -8.76
CA HIS A 459 -4.67 -9.48 -9.61
C HIS A 459 -4.90 -10.66 -10.56
N ALA A 460 -4.18 -10.64 -11.67
CA ALA A 460 -4.08 -11.78 -12.58
C ALA A 460 -3.31 -12.96 -11.92
N ALA A 461 -3.39 -14.13 -12.57
CA ALA A 461 -2.58 -15.27 -12.19
C ALA A 461 -1.07 -14.95 -12.32
N GLY A 462 -0.25 -15.50 -11.43
CA GLY A 462 1.19 -15.29 -11.41
C GLY A 462 1.95 -16.61 -11.38
N GLN A 463 3.00 -16.75 -12.18
CA GLN A 463 3.95 -17.86 -12.05
C GLN A 463 5.07 -17.46 -11.09
N ALA A 464 5.55 -18.39 -10.27
CA ALA A 464 6.67 -18.13 -9.37
C ALA A 464 7.94 -17.80 -10.19
N THR A 465 8.60 -16.69 -9.89
CA THR A 465 9.79 -16.22 -10.61
C THR A 465 11.05 -16.32 -9.78
N GLN A 466 11.00 -15.88 -8.52
CA GLN A 466 12.17 -15.81 -7.64
C GLN A 466 11.78 -16.15 -6.20
N LEU A 467 12.64 -16.90 -5.51
CA LEU A 467 12.62 -17.04 -4.06
C LEU A 467 13.62 -16.06 -3.45
N THR A 468 13.18 -15.28 -2.48
CA THR A 468 14.02 -14.36 -1.71
C THR A 468 13.93 -14.68 -0.22
N ILE A 469 14.99 -14.34 0.51
CA ILE A 469 15.09 -14.55 1.95
C ILE A 469 15.55 -13.25 2.57
N ASP A 470 14.76 -12.71 3.48
CA ASP A 470 15.10 -11.46 4.16
C ASP A 470 15.96 -11.69 5.42
N LYS A 471 16.34 -10.59 6.08
CA LYS A 471 17.19 -10.63 7.28
C LYS A 471 16.54 -11.31 8.50
N SER A 472 15.21 -11.36 8.53
CA SER A 472 14.43 -12.04 9.55
C SER A 472 14.27 -13.53 9.26
N GLY A 473 14.84 -14.02 8.14
CA GLY A 473 14.66 -15.38 7.67
C GLY A 473 13.29 -15.63 7.05
N MET A 474 12.56 -14.61 6.62
CA MET A 474 11.30 -14.78 5.88
C MET A 474 11.60 -15.27 4.46
N LEU A 475 11.01 -16.40 4.07
CA LEU A 475 11.06 -16.90 2.71
C LEU A 475 9.87 -16.34 1.94
N MET A 476 10.14 -15.63 0.86
CA MET A 476 9.13 -14.99 0.00
C MET A 476 9.31 -15.43 -1.45
N ILE A 477 8.22 -15.78 -2.10
CA ILE A 477 8.20 -16.05 -3.53
C ILE A 477 7.66 -14.81 -4.25
N GLY A 478 8.44 -14.24 -5.15
CA GLY A 478 7.99 -13.26 -6.14
C GLY A 478 7.32 -13.96 -7.33
N PHE A 479 6.30 -13.32 -7.90
CA PHE A 479 5.52 -13.83 -9.01
C PHE A 479 5.60 -12.93 -10.24
N SER A 480 5.28 -13.47 -11.42
CA SER A 480 5.30 -12.74 -12.70
C SER A 480 4.31 -11.57 -12.77
N ASN A 481 3.32 -11.53 -11.87
CA ASN A 481 2.38 -10.42 -11.71
C ASN A 481 2.88 -9.31 -10.77
N GLY A 482 4.13 -9.41 -10.29
CA GLY A 482 4.79 -8.43 -9.41
C GLY A 482 4.47 -8.59 -7.91
N LEU A 483 3.58 -9.51 -7.54
CA LEU A 483 3.23 -9.78 -6.15
C LEU A 483 4.21 -10.74 -5.49
N HIS A 484 4.18 -10.74 -4.15
CA HIS A 484 5.00 -11.61 -3.32
C HIS A 484 4.09 -12.41 -2.38
N ARG A 485 4.45 -13.68 -2.12
CA ARG A 485 3.80 -14.53 -1.12
C ARG A 485 4.83 -15.02 -0.12
N ASN A 486 4.57 -14.82 1.16
CA ASN A 486 5.38 -15.44 2.21
C ASN A 486 5.08 -16.95 2.24
N VAL A 487 6.11 -17.80 2.34
CA VAL A 487 5.94 -19.27 2.33
C VAL A 487 6.46 -19.96 3.59
N GLY A 488 7.29 -19.29 4.39
CA GLY A 488 7.80 -19.80 5.67
C GLY A 488 8.77 -18.83 6.30
N GLN A 489 9.07 -19.02 7.58
CA GLN A 489 10.16 -18.29 8.25
C GLN A 489 11.15 -19.25 8.89
N VAL A 490 12.44 -19.10 8.61
CA VAL A 490 13.51 -19.85 9.27
C VAL A 490 13.51 -19.56 10.77
N MET A 491 13.66 -20.60 11.57
CA MET A 491 13.94 -20.46 13.00
C MET A 491 15.42 -20.73 13.27
N LEU A 492 15.96 -20.09 14.30
CA LEU A 492 17.30 -20.38 14.81
C LEU A 492 17.22 -20.90 16.25
N ALA A 493 18.19 -21.74 16.61
CA ALA A 493 18.40 -22.17 17.99
C ALA A 493 19.58 -21.43 18.62
N SER A 494 19.48 -21.15 19.91
CA SER A 494 20.57 -20.68 20.78
C SER A 494 20.68 -21.54 22.02
N PHE A 495 21.87 -21.57 22.61
CA PHE A 495 22.17 -22.33 23.82
C PHE A 495 22.86 -21.43 24.84
N ALA A 496 22.65 -21.71 26.13
CA ALA A 496 23.38 -21.03 27.19
C ALA A 496 24.89 -21.32 27.12
N ASN A 497 25.25 -22.54 26.69
CA ASN A 497 26.64 -22.97 26.57
C ASN A 497 26.88 -23.76 25.26
N ASN A 498 27.37 -23.08 24.22
CA ASN A 498 27.69 -23.74 22.95
C ASN A 498 28.80 -24.81 23.07
N GLN A 499 29.71 -24.70 24.05
CA GLN A 499 30.77 -25.71 24.25
C GLN A 499 30.24 -27.01 24.85
N GLY A 500 29.02 -27.00 25.40
CA GLY A 500 28.35 -28.20 25.89
C GLY A 500 27.69 -29.02 24.78
N LEU A 501 27.65 -28.53 23.55
CA LEU A 501 27.06 -29.23 22.42
C LEU A 501 27.93 -30.43 22.01
N GLN A 502 27.29 -31.58 21.76
CA GLN A 502 28.00 -32.77 21.30
C GLN A 502 28.09 -32.74 19.77
N PRO A 503 29.30 -32.75 19.17
CA PRO A 503 29.44 -32.91 17.73
C PRO A 503 28.99 -34.32 17.32
N VAL A 504 28.16 -34.38 16.27
CA VAL A 504 27.72 -35.64 15.62
C VAL A 504 28.29 -35.74 14.22
N SER A 505 28.54 -34.59 13.58
CA SER A 505 29.38 -34.47 12.39
C SER A 505 30.17 -33.16 12.44
N ASP A 506 31.08 -32.96 11.50
CA ASP A 506 31.94 -31.77 11.43
C ASP A 506 31.18 -30.43 11.29
N THR A 507 29.90 -30.47 10.92
CA THR A 507 29.03 -29.29 10.79
C THR A 507 27.72 -29.41 11.54
N ARG A 508 27.56 -30.46 12.37
CA ARG A 508 26.33 -30.71 13.14
C ARG A 508 26.60 -31.05 14.60
N TRP A 509 25.71 -30.54 15.42
CA TRP A 509 25.71 -30.74 16.86
C TRP A 509 24.35 -31.22 17.36
N VAL A 510 24.37 -31.90 18.49
CA VAL A 510 23.16 -32.24 19.26
C VAL A 510 23.25 -31.65 20.66
N GLU A 511 22.07 -31.38 21.22
CA GLU A 511 21.91 -30.85 22.56
C GLU A 511 22.36 -31.86 23.61
N THR A 512 22.96 -31.36 24.70
CA THR A 512 23.29 -32.16 25.88
C THR A 512 22.84 -31.44 27.15
N LEU A 513 22.91 -32.13 28.29
CA LEU A 513 22.69 -31.49 29.59
C LEU A 513 23.67 -30.31 29.83
N ALA A 514 24.91 -30.39 29.31
CA ALA A 514 25.93 -29.37 29.49
C ALA A 514 25.72 -28.13 28.61
N SER A 515 25.02 -28.25 27.47
CA SER A 515 24.66 -27.10 26.63
C SER A 515 23.50 -26.29 27.21
N GLY A 516 22.69 -26.93 28.06
CA GLY A 516 21.34 -26.47 28.39
C GLY A 516 20.36 -26.75 27.26
N VAL A 517 19.10 -26.35 27.47
CA VAL A 517 18.01 -26.53 26.50
C VAL A 517 18.13 -25.57 25.32
N ALA A 518 17.77 -26.01 24.13
CA ALA A 518 17.68 -25.14 22.97
C ALA A 518 16.57 -24.10 23.13
N ASN A 519 16.91 -22.83 22.96
CA ASN A 519 15.94 -21.75 22.83
C ASN A 519 15.72 -21.43 21.33
N TYR A 520 14.47 -21.46 20.90
CA TYR A 520 14.07 -21.28 19.51
C TYR A 520 13.40 -19.93 19.30
N ASP A 521 13.87 -19.16 18.32
CA ASP A 521 13.22 -17.91 17.94
C ASP A 521 13.52 -17.56 16.47
N THR A 522 12.92 -16.48 16.00
CA THR A 522 13.17 -15.91 14.69
C THR A 522 14.54 -15.20 14.63
N PRO A 523 15.22 -15.22 13.47
CA PRO A 523 16.45 -14.47 13.27
C PRO A 523 16.32 -12.98 13.61
N GLY A 524 17.33 -12.44 14.29
CA GLY A 524 17.42 -11.03 14.67
C GLY A 524 16.66 -10.64 15.94
N VAL A 525 16.03 -11.60 16.63
CA VAL A 525 15.36 -11.38 17.93
C VAL A 525 16.26 -11.81 19.09
N GLY A 526 16.27 -11.01 20.15
CA GLY A 526 17.04 -11.30 21.37
C GLY A 526 18.55 -11.38 21.11
N THR A 527 19.16 -12.50 21.45
CA THR A 527 20.60 -12.76 21.24
C THR A 527 20.92 -13.43 19.90
N LEU A 528 19.90 -13.78 19.10
CA LEU A 528 20.10 -14.44 17.82
C LEU A 528 20.51 -13.45 16.74
N GLY A 529 21.42 -13.91 15.88
CA GLY A 529 21.83 -13.20 14.68
C GLY A 529 20.75 -13.16 13.60
N SER A 530 20.99 -12.37 12.56
CA SER A 530 20.12 -12.32 11.37
C SER A 530 20.51 -13.39 10.35
N VAL A 531 19.63 -13.66 9.40
CA VAL A 531 19.94 -14.51 8.23
C VAL A 531 20.30 -13.63 7.03
N ILE A 532 21.13 -14.13 6.13
CA ILE A 532 21.41 -13.52 4.83
C ILE A 532 21.20 -14.61 3.78
N GLY A 533 20.27 -14.39 2.86
CA GLY A 533 20.08 -15.27 1.70
C GLY A 533 21.18 -15.09 0.65
N HIS A 534 21.31 -16.05 -0.26
CA HIS A 534 22.31 -16.08 -1.33
C HIS A 534 23.75 -16.00 -0.80
N SER A 535 23.99 -16.49 0.41
CA SER A 535 25.30 -16.48 1.04
C SER A 535 25.48 -17.71 1.91
N LEU A 536 26.69 -18.25 1.97
CA LEU A 536 27.07 -19.33 2.86
C LEU A 536 28.17 -18.88 3.82
N GLU A 537 28.17 -19.46 5.01
CA GLU A 537 29.29 -19.32 5.93
C GLU A 537 30.45 -20.21 5.47
N GLY A 538 31.64 -19.65 5.28
CA GLY A 538 32.86 -20.43 5.08
C GLY A 538 33.38 -21.05 6.38
N SER A 539 34.40 -21.87 6.28
CA SER A 539 35.16 -22.32 7.45
C SER A 539 35.81 -21.12 8.15
N ASN A 540 35.96 -21.19 9.47
CA ASN A 540 36.75 -20.21 10.24
C ASN A 540 38.22 -20.65 10.44
N VAL A 541 38.64 -21.73 9.75
CA VAL A 541 40.02 -22.22 9.75
C VAL A 541 40.91 -21.28 8.94
N THR A 542 42.07 -20.92 9.50
CA THR A 542 43.11 -20.18 8.78
C THR A 542 44.27 -21.12 8.48
N LEU A 543 44.45 -21.48 7.20
CA LEU A 543 45.43 -22.50 6.78
C LEU A 543 46.85 -22.22 7.29
N THR A 544 47.29 -20.96 7.25
CA THR A 544 48.62 -20.57 7.76
C THR A 544 48.81 -20.91 9.23
N ASN A 545 47.78 -20.70 10.07
CA ASN A 545 47.86 -20.99 11.50
C ASN A 545 47.89 -22.50 11.74
N GLU A 546 47.05 -23.27 11.04
CA GLU A 546 47.00 -24.73 11.18
C GLU A 546 48.30 -25.40 10.71
N LEU A 547 48.94 -24.89 9.65
CA LEU A 547 50.23 -25.41 9.18
C LEU A 547 51.34 -25.16 10.20
N VAL A 548 51.34 -23.99 10.86
CA VAL A 548 52.29 -23.69 11.95
C VAL A 548 52.05 -24.61 13.14
N GLU A 549 50.80 -24.79 13.57
CA GLU A 549 50.44 -25.72 14.65
C GLU A 549 50.85 -27.17 14.32
N LEU A 550 50.68 -27.60 13.07
CA LEU A 550 51.07 -28.93 12.62
C LEU A 550 52.60 -29.12 12.66
N ILE A 551 53.38 -28.12 12.23
CA ILE A 551 54.84 -28.16 12.33
C ILE A 551 55.28 -28.20 13.80
N GLN A 552 54.69 -27.38 14.67
CA GLN A 552 54.99 -27.39 16.10
C GLN A 552 54.66 -28.74 16.75
N ALA A 553 53.51 -29.32 16.42
CA ALA A 553 53.12 -30.65 16.89
C ALA A 553 54.09 -31.74 16.40
N GLN A 554 54.57 -31.65 15.14
CA GLN A 554 55.58 -32.57 14.58
C GLN A 554 56.92 -32.45 15.30
N THR A 555 57.41 -31.24 15.54
CA THR A 555 58.64 -31.04 16.31
C THR A 555 58.50 -31.57 17.74
N ALA A 556 57.37 -31.33 18.40
CA ALA A 556 57.10 -31.85 19.74
C ALA A 556 57.05 -33.38 19.79
N TYR A 557 56.39 -34.02 18.80
CA TYR A 557 56.35 -35.47 18.68
C TYR A 557 57.76 -36.07 18.49
N GLN A 558 58.57 -35.47 17.60
CA GLN A 558 59.96 -35.90 17.39
C GLN A 558 60.80 -35.76 18.65
N ALA A 559 60.70 -34.64 19.38
CA ALA A 559 61.42 -34.43 20.64
C ALA A 559 61.03 -35.44 21.73
N ASN A 560 59.73 -35.71 21.89
CA ASN A 560 59.23 -36.70 22.86
C ASN A 560 59.65 -38.13 22.48
N SER A 561 59.60 -38.48 21.19
CA SER A 561 60.08 -39.78 20.70
C SER A 561 61.58 -39.97 20.90
N LYS A 562 62.39 -38.91 20.74
CA LYS A 562 63.84 -38.98 20.99
C LYS A 562 64.12 -39.21 22.47
N THR A 563 63.37 -38.54 23.36
CA THR A 563 63.46 -38.77 24.82
C THR A 563 63.18 -40.24 25.16
N LEU A 564 62.13 -40.82 24.58
CA LEU A 564 61.80 -42.25 24.74
C LEU A 564 62.93 -43.16 24.26
N SER A 565 63.55 -42.85 23.11
CA SER A 565 64.67 -43.63 22.58
C SER A 565 65.90 -43.60 23.49
N THR A 566 66.23 -42.43 24.07
CA THR A 566 67.35 -42.27 24.98
C THR A 566 67.10 -42.98 26.31
N GLU A 567 65.88 -42.93 26.85
CA GLU A 567 65.53 -43.73 28.05
C GLU A 567 65.60 -45.24 27.78
N ALA A 568 65.16 -45.69 26.60
CA ALA A 568 65.28 -47.08 26.20
C ALA A 568 66.75 -47.54 26.06
N GLU A 569 67.62 -46.71 25.47
CA GLU A 569 69.06 -46.95 25.38
C GLU A 569 69.72 -47.02 26.77
N LEU A 570 69.35 -46.11 27.69
CA LEU A 570 69.83 -46.13 29.07
C LEU A 570 69.37 -47.37 29.84
N MET A 571 68.10 -47.78 29.68
CA MET A 571 67.59 -49.04 30.27
C MET A 571 68.30 -50.27 29.71
N GLN A 572 68.52 -50.34 28.39
CA GLN A 572 69.31 -51.43 27.80
C GLN A 572 70.74 -51.45 28.31
N THR A 573 71.36 -50.30 28.52
CA THR A 573 72.71 -50.19 29.10
C THR A 573 72.72 -50.69 30.54
N LEU A 574 71.71 -50.33 31.33
CA LEU A 574 71.52 -50.79 32.72
C LEU A 574 71.29 -52.31 32.79
N ILE A 575 70.42 -52.87 31.95
CA ILE A 575 70.14 -54.30 31.85
C ILE A 575 71.40 -55.09 31.43
N ARG A 576 72.28 -54.51 30.62
CA ARG A 576 73.56 -55.13 30.24
C ARG A 576 74.65 -55.00 31.31
N ALA A 577 74.48 -54.08 32.27
CA ALA A 577 75.42 -53.82 33.36
C ALA A 577 75.12 -54.61 34.64
N THR A 578 73.95 -55.26 34.71
CA THR A 578 73.56 -56.25 35.72
C THR A 578 73.58 -57.65 35.12
#